data_AF-A0A2V8BY82-F1
#
_entry.id   AF-A0A2V8BY82-F1
#
_cell.length_a   1.000
_cell.length_b   1.000
_cell.length_c   1.000
_cell.angle_alpha   90.00
_cell.angle_beta   90.00
_cell.angle_gamma   90.00
#
_symmetry.space_group_name_H-M   'P 1'
#
loop_
_entity.id
_entity.type
_entity.pdbx_description
1 polymer ?
#
loop_
_entity_poly.entity_id
_entity_poly.type
_entity_poly.pdbx_seq_one_letter_code
_entity_poly.pdbx_strand_id
1 'polypeptide(L)' 'MKFGEWTDSVPTAERRSSMRTKFAAFVAVVGFILGTASAIAHHSFAAEFDAGAPISLKGTVTKVEWMNPHTYFYIDVAES' A
#
# COMPACT_ATOMS: atom_id res chain seq x y z
N MET A 1 -54.73 16.14 -30.72
CA MET A 1 -54.25 15.61 -29.43
C MET A 1 -53.57 14.28 -29.70
N LYS A 2 -52.23 14.20 -29.58
CA LYS A 2 -51.47 12.94 -29.66
C LYS A 2 -51.04 12.59 -28.24
N PHE A 3 -51.59 11.51 -27.70
CA PHE A 3 -51.17 10.94 -26.42
C PHE A 3 -49.77 10.35 -26.58
N GLY A 4 -48.84 10.80 -25.74
CA GLY A 4 -47.44 10.37 -25.77
C GLY A 4 -47.26 8.96 -25.21
N GLU A 5 -46.48 8.15 -25.91
CA GLU A 5 -45.89 6.91 -25.41
C GLU A 5 -44.89 7.25 -24.29
N TRP A 6 -45.33 7.11 -23.04
CA TRP A 6 -44.44 7.01 -21.88
C TRP A 6 -43.98 5.56 -21.76
N THR A 7 -43.00 5.15 -22.57
CA THR A 7 -42.27 3.92 -22.31
C THR A 7 -41.08 4.26 -21.43
N ASP A 8 -41.27 4.17 -20.11
CA ASP A 8 -40.13 4.06 -19.21
C ASP A 8 -39.36 2.79 -19.60
N SER A 9 -38.20 2.97 -20.22
CA SER A 9 -37.38 1.87 -20.71
C SER A 9 -36.86 1.05 -19.53
N VAL A 10 -37.57 -0.03 -19.19
CA VAL A 10 -37.15 -1.01 -18.19
C VAL A 10 -35.78 -1.55 -18.62
N PRO A 11 -34.73 -1.44 -17.79
CA PRO A 11 -33.41 -1.95 -18.15
C PRO A 11 -33.51 -3.45 -18.43
N THR A 12 -33.16 -3.85 -19.65
CA THR A 12 -33.17 -5.27 -20.07
C THR A 12 -32.24 -6.10 -19.18
N ALA A 13 -32.50 -7.40 -19.07
CA ALA A 13 -31.70 -8.31 -18.24
C ALA A 13 -30.20 -8.28 -18.64
N GLU A 14 -29.89 -8.10 -19.91
CA GLU A 14 -28.53 -7.93 -20.42
C GLU A 14 -27.87 -6.64 -19.92
N ARG A 15 -28.60 -5.51 -19.91
CA ARG A 15 -28.11 -4.24 -19.36
C ARG A 15 -27.87 -4.35 -17.85
N ARG A 16 -28.73 -5.07 -17.13
CA ARG A 16 -28.55 -5.38 -15.70
C ARG A 16 -27.32 -6.26 -15.45
N SER A 17 -27.10 -7.28 -16.29
CA SER A 17 -25.92 -8.16 -16.23
C SER A 17 -24.63 -7.37 -16.47
N SER A 18 -24.58 -6.57 -17.55
CA SER A 18 -23.43 -5.73 -17.91
C SER A 18 -23.06 -4.73 -16.81
N MET A 19 -24.05 -4.08 -16.19
CA MET A 19 -23.80 -3.13 -15.09
C MET A 19 -23.24 -3.82 -13.84
N ARG A 20 -23.72 -5.03 -13.53
CA ARG A 20 -23.19 -5.84 -12.41
C ARG A 20 -21.76 -6.28 -12.66
N THR A 21 -21.43 -6.72 -13.88
CA THR A 21 -20.07 -7.09 -14.26
C THR A 21 -19.12 -5.89 -14.20
N LYS A 22 -19.53 -4.72 -14.71
CA LYS A 22 -18.73 -3.48 -14.65
C LYS A 22 -18.48 -3.04 -13.21
N PHE A 23 -19.50 -3.11 -12.36
CA PHE A 23 -19.36 -2.78 -10.94
C PHE A 23 -18.43 -3.76 -10.22
N ALA A 24 -18.58 -5.07 -10.46
CA ALA A 24 -17.70 -6.08 -9.89
C ALA A 24 -16.24 -5.89 -10.33
N ALA A 25 -16.00 -5.58 -11.61
CA ALA A 25 -14.67 -5.28 -12.13
C ALA A 25 -14.08 -4.03 -11.47
N PHE A 26 -14.87 -2.96 -11.31
CA PHE A 26 -14.44 -1.75 -10.63
C PHE A 26 -14.04 -2.03 -9.17
N VAL A 27 -14.87 -2.76 -8.42
CA VAL A 27 -14.58 -3.15 -7.03
C VAL A 27 -13.31 -4.01 -6.96
N ALA A 28 -13.11 -4.94 -7.90
CA ALA A 28 -11.91 -5.78 -7.94
C ALA A 28 -10.63 -4.96 -8.18
N VAL A 29 -10.66 -4.00 -9.10
CA VAL A 29 -9.52 -3.11 -9.38
C VAL A 29 -9.21 -2.23 -8.18
N VAL A 30 -10.22 -1.60 -7.57
CA VAL A 30 -10.05 -0.79 -6.36
C VAL A 30 -9.49 -1.63 -5.22
N GLY A 31 -10.04 -2.84 -5.01
CA GLY A 31 -9.57 -3.78 -4.00
C GLY A 31 -8.12 -4.22 -4.21
N PHE A 32 -7.71 -4.46 -5.45
CA PHE A 32 -6.32 -4.79 -5.80
C PHE A 32 -5.37 -3.63 -5.46
N ILE A 33 -5.71 -2.41 -5.88
CA ILE A 33 -4.89 -1.21 -5.61
C ILE A 33 -4.73 -1.00 -4.09
N LEU A 34 -5.84 -1.02 -3.35
CA LEU A 34 -5.81 -0.84 -1.89
C LEU A 34 -5.08 -1.98 -1.16
N GLY A 35 -5.18 -3.21 -1.66
CA GLY A 35 -4.48 -4.37 -1.08
C GLY A 35 -2.96 -4.33 -1.25
N THR A 36 -2.46 -3.73 -2.34
CA THR A 36 -1.01 -3.63 -2.59
C THR A 36 -0.29 -2.57 -1.75
N ALA A 37 -1.01 -1.64 -1.12
CA ALA A 37 -0.42 -0.57 -0.31
C ALA A 37 0.40 -1.11 0.89
N SER A 38 0.03 -2.27 1.43
CA SER A 38 0.75 -2.89 2.56
C SER A 38 2.14 -3.41 2.17
N ALA A 39 2.41 -3.69 0.90
CA ALA A 39 3.72 -4.21 0.47
C ALA A 39 4.81 -3.11 0.45
N ILE A 40 4.41 -1.83 0.42
CA ILE A 40 5.32 -0.67 0.34
C ILE A 40 5.69 -0.16 1.75
N ALA A 41 5.01 -0.61 2.81
CA ALA A 41 5.18 -0.13 4.18
C ALA A 41 6.29 -0.86 4.99
N HIS A 42 7.09 -1.76 4.39
CA HIS A 42 8.14 -2.53 5.08
C HIS A 42 9.55 -1.91 4.99
N HIS A 43 9.69 -0.59 4.86
CA HIS A 43 11.00 0.06 4.72
C HIS A 43 11.42 0.85 5.97
N SER A 44 11.39 0.21 7.16
CA SER A 44 11.89 0.82 8.40
C SER A 44 13.33 1.30 8.28
N PHE A 45 14.17 0.61 7.50
CA PHE A 45 15.56 0.99 7.27
C PHE A 45 15.68 2.34 6.53
N ALA A 46 14.96 2.53 5.43
CA ALA A 46 15.06 3.74 4.59
C ALA A 46 14.44 4.99 5.23
N ALA A 47 13.66 4.83 6.30
CA ALA A 47 13.14 5.94 7.07
C ALA A 47 14.24 6.63 7.92
N GLU A 48 15.26 5.87 8.33
CA GLU A 48 16.30 6.33 9.25
C GLU A 48 17.67 6.44 8.57
N PHE A 49 17.93 5.62 7.54
CA PHE A 49 19.25 5.47 6.91
C PHE A 49 19.18 5.52 5.38
N ASP A 50 20.18 6.14 4.77
CA ASP A 50 20.39 6.10 3.32
C ASP A 50 21.29 4.90 2.95
N ALA A 51 20.73 3.94 2.20
CA ALA A 51 21.46 2.76 1.72
C ALA A 51 22.61 3.11 0.75
N GLY A 52 22.56 4.27 0.11
CA GLY A 52 23.58 4.76 -0.83
C GLY A 52 24.76 5.45 -0.18
N ALA A 53 24.70 5.73 1.13
CA ALA A 53 25.71 6.52 1.84
C ALA A 53 26.29 5.77 3.07
N PRO A 54 27.05 4.68 2.86
CA PRO A 54 27.64 3.94 3.97
C PRO A 54 28.72 4.76 4.68
N ILE A 55 28.70 4.73 6.02
CA ILE A 55 29.74 5.30 6.88
C ILE A 55 30.45 4.17 7.65
N SER A 56 31.72 4.38 7.99
CA SER A 56 32.48 3.45 8.84
C SER A 56 32.59 4.04 10.25
N LEU A 57 32.05 3.32 11.24
CA LEU A 57 32.14 3.68 12.65
C LEU A 57 33.08 2.71 13.37
N LYS A 58 33.98 3.23 14.21
CA LYS A 58 34.81 2.43 15.12
C LYS A 58 34.58 2.90 16.55
N GLY A 59 34.19 1.97 17.41
CA GLY A 59 33.83 2.30 18.78
C GLY A 59 33.53 1.06 19.61
N THR A 60 33.06 1.27 20.83
CA THR A 60 32.67 0.21 21.75
C THR A 60 31.16 0.02 21.71
N VAL A 61 30.67 -1.21 21.52
CA VAL A 61 29.23 -1.51 21.64
C VAL A 61 28.82 -1.39 23.11
N THR A 62 27.92 -0.46 23.41
CA THR A 62 27.47 -0.19 24.79
C THR A 62 26.13 -0.83 25.10
N LYS A 63 25.30 -1.08 24.08
CA LYS A 63 23.99 -1.70 24.23
C LYS A 63 23.53 -2.40 22.96
N VAL A 64 22.79 -3.49 23.13
CA VAL A 64 22.08 -4.18 22.05
C VAL A 64 20.62 -4.31 22.43
N GLU A 65 19.72 -3.87 21.56
CA GLU A 65 18.29 -4.08 21.69
C GLU A 65 17.83 -5.12 20.67
N TRP A 66 17.34 -6.25 21.19
CA TRP A 66 16.77 -7.31 20.38
C TRP A 66 15.26 -7.13 20.30
N MET A 67 14.78 -6.74 19.12
CA MET A 67 13.35 -6.69 18.83
C MET A 67 13.08 -7.47 17.53
N ASN A 68 11.97 -8.18 17.45
CA ASN A 68 11.62 -8.88 16.21
C ASN A 68 10.74 -7.95 15.36
N PRO A 69 11.12 -7.58 14.12
CA PRO A 69 12.21 -8.11 13.29
C PRO A 69 13.51 -7.25 13.26
N HIS A 70 13.64 -6.23 14.10
CA HIS A 70 14.75 -5.26 14.07
C HIS A 70 15.63 -5.28 15.31
N THR A 71 16.94 -5.42 15.11
CA THR A 71 17.96 -5.29 16.16
C THR A 71 18.68 -3.96 16.04
N TYR A 72 18.91 -3.28 17.17
CA TYR A 72 19.66 -2.03 17.23
C TYR A 72 20.95 -2.19 18.04
N PHE A 73 22.05 -1.67 17.51
CA PHE A 73 23.35 -1.61 18.18
C PHE A 73 23.67 -0.16 18.52
N TYR A 74 24.03 0.09 19.78
CA TYR A 74 24.49 1.39 20.24
C TYR A 74 26.00 1.31 20.40
N ILE A 75 26.70 2.22 19.72
CA ILE A 75 28.17 2.26 19.69
C ILE A 75 28.60 3.61 20.24
N ASP A 76 29.45 3.59 21.27
CA ASP A 76 30.18 4.76 21.72
C ASP A 76 31.40 4.95 20.82
N VAL A 77 31.43 6.06 20.09
CA VAL A 77 32.44 6.37 19.07
C VAL A 77 33.44 7.33 19.68
N ALA A 78 34.71 6.91 19.76
CA ALA A 78 35.78 7.86 20.05
C ALA A 78 35.91 8.81 18.87
N GLU A 79 35.97 10.12 19.12
CA GLU A 79 36.03 11.15 18.07
C GLU A 79 37.05 10.77 16.98
N SER A 80 36.59 10.84 15.73
CA SER A 80 37.32 10.45 14.53
C SER A 80 38.16 11.58 13.97
#